data_AF-A0A6A5SZA7-F1
#
_entry.id   AF-A0A6A5SZA7-F1
#
_cell.length_a   1.000
_cell.length_b   1.000
_cell.length_c   1.000
_cell.angle_alpha   90.00
_cell.angle_beta   90.00
_cell.angle_gamma   90.00
#
_symmetry.space_group_name_H-M   'P 1'
#
loop_
_entity.id
_entity.type
_entity.pdbx_description
1 polymer ?
#
loop_
_entity_poly.entity_id
_entity_poly.type
_entity_poly.pdbx_seq_one_letter_code
_entity_poly.pdbx_strand_id
1 'polypeptide(L)'
;MEVTETSSDVSETCSKILDIVFEYALNKFDDTKERLAAGRPKFLSVIEPFVSAGKQVKMALPAFPFKSANKVYKVLGTLPDKAEELALDRLNDMCKRIKDVYEPGAKLTIISDGLVYNDLLGIPDRDTWSYGEALRKMSAEKGFSHIDFSRLKDLANFPGLPEKLQEISYVANATNFRRVILNKHGNEDIDIDHEIATNPDTKLTYLGYRRFLESDLQYIFPVGEGRTNNGYKRDVKYLAKQMLIRGYAFAGACKDAFPNYLRLSIHNSIGEHKVSMSLLNTKTGFTTPWHCSVALLADGEWISAPMGDFKKDPKFEVVFENGRPSYFQEKTVEFFPNAEVEIETCASSSVDDIEEEKHIAITKTASFQGSRFIRKDHEHVLRVWRFFVGFKSNAVEL
;
A
#
# COMPACT_ATOMS: atom_id res chain seq x y z
N MET A 1 31.92 3.88 39.38
CA MET A 1 31.76 4.98 38.40
C MET A 1 31.64 4.46 36.98
N GLU A 2 32.41 3.44 36.58
CA GLU A 2 32.38 2.86 35.23
C GLU A 2 31.04 2.16 34.84
N VAL A 3 30.37 1.50 35.81
CA VAL A 3 29.07 0.80 35.59
C VAL A 3 27.91 1.77 35.35
N THR A 4 27.96 2.96 35.95
CA THR A 4 26.90 3.98 35.82
C THR A 4 26.99 4.75 34.51
N GLU A 5 28.21 4.98 33.99
CA GLU A 5 28.43 5.62 32.68
C GLU A 5 28.02 4.69 31.52
N THR A 6 28.40 3.41 31.58
CA THR A 6 28.00 2.42 30.56
C THR A 6 26.49 2.18 30.52
N SER A 7 25.82 2.14 31.67
CA SER A 7 24.35 2.01 31.73
C SER A 7 23.62 3.25 31.17
N SER A 8 24.16 4.45 31.42
CA SER A 8 23.61 5.70 30.91
C SER A 8 23.72 5.79 29.38
N ASP A 9 24.85 5.38 28.82
CA ASP A 9 25.12 5.40 27.37
C ASP A 9 24.24 4.39 26.60
N VAL A 10 24.02 3.19 27.16
CA VAL A 10 23.11 2.19 26.59
C VAL A 10 21.68 2.74 26.50
N SER A 11 21.18 3.34 27.59
CA SER A 11 19.81 3.88 27.64
C SER A 11 19.59 5.02 26.64
N GLU A 12 20.57 5.91 26.52
CA GLU A 12 20.55 7.00 25.54
C GLU A 12 20.55 6.46 24.10
N THR A 13 21.40 5.47 23.81
CA THR A 13 21.47 4.82 22.51
C THR A 13 20.15 4.12 22.16
N CYS A 14 19.56 3.35 23.08
CA CYS A 14 18.26 2.71 22.88
C CYS A 14 17.17 3.74 22.55
N SER A 15 17.18 4.86 23.25
CA SER A 15 16.25 5.97 23.01
C SER A 15 16.40 6.55 21.61
N LYS A 16 17.63 6.86 21.18
CA LYS A 16 17.93 7.38 19.84
C LYS A 16 17.46 6.42 18.74
N ILE A 17 17.71 5.12 18.90
CA ILE A 17 17.26 4.09 17.96
C ILE A 17 15.73 4.09 17.84
N LEU A 18 15.03 4.10 18.98
CA LEU A 18 13.57 4.06 18.99
C LEU A 18 12.95 5.35 18.42
N ASP A 19 13.56 6.50 18.68
CA ASP A 19 13.12 7.78 18.12
C ASP A 19 13.20 7.77 16.59
N ILE A 20 14.28 7.23 16.02
CA ILE A 20 14.39 7.03 14.57
C ILE A 20 13.25 6.13 14.08
N VAL A 21 12.97 5.00 14.73
CA VAL A 21 11.86 4.11 14.32
C VAL A 21 10.51 4.85 14.36
N PHE A 22 10.28 5.70 15.38
CA PHE A 22 9.04 6.48 15.53
C PHE A 22 8.84 7.55 14.46
N GLU A 23 9.91 8.08 13.86
CA GLU A 23 9.79 9.00 12.71
C GLU A 23 9.19 8.32 11.46
N TYR A 24 9.30 7.00 11.36
CA TYR A 24 8.71 6.19 10.29
C TYR A 24 7.34 5.63 10.67
N ALA A 25 6.85 5.92 11.88
CA ALA A 25 5.57 5.44 12.37
C ALA A 25 4.39 6.05 11.60
N LEU A 26 3.26 5.36 11.66
CA LEU A 26 2.00 5.75 11.06
C LEU A 26 1.35 6.89 11.88
N ASN A 27 1.81 8.11 11.66
CA ASN A 27 1.37 9.33 12.35
C ASN A 27 0.12 9.94 11.70
N LYS A 28 -1.02 9.23 11.77
CA LYS A 28 -2.27 9.63 11.10
C LYS A 28 -3.40 10.05 12.05
N PHE A 29 -3.17 9.95 13.34
CA PHE A 29 -4.17 10.26 14.36
C PHE A 29 -3.60 11.22 15.38
N ASP A 30 -4.45 12.12 15.88
CA ASP A 30 -4.07 13.14 16.86
C ASP A 30 -3.45 12.53 18.11
N ASP A 31 -3.87 11.31 18.48
CA ASP A 31 -3.40 10.56 19.65
C ASP A 31 -2.19 9.64 19.39
N THR A 32 -1.55 9.73 18.22
CA THR A 32 -0.45 8.82 17.86
C THR A 32 0.76 9.01 18.78
N LYS A 33 1.06 10.26 19.15
CA LYS A 33 2.22 10.58 20.00
C LYS A 33 2.05 9.97 21.40
N GLU A 34 0.86 10.08 21.97
CA GLU A 34 0.49 9.54 23.28
C GLU A 34 0.60 8.01 23.27
N ARG A 35 0.12 7.34 22.22
CA ARG A 35 0.23 5.89 22.06
C ARG A 35 1.67 5.41 21.96
N LEU A 36 2.49 6.09 21.15
CA LEU A 36 3.91 5.76 21.02
C LEU A 36 4.66 5.99 22.34
N ALA A 37 4.33 7.06 23.06
CA ALA A 37 4.89 7.33 24.38
C ALA A 37 4.52 6.23 25.39
N ALA A 38 3.26 5.77 25.40
CA ALA A 38 2.81 4.68 26.27
C ALA A 38 3.52 3.35 25.97
N GLY A 39 3.80 3.07 24.69
CA GLY A 39 4.53 1.88 24.25
C GLY A 39 6.04 1.91 24.51
N ARG A 40 6.62 3.10 24.64
CA ARG A 40 8.08 3.31 24.68
C ARG A 40 8.81 2.38 25.67
N PRO A 41 8.39 2.21 26.94
CA PRO A 41 9.11 1.35 27.87
C PRO A 41 9.21 -0.11 27.40
N LYS A 42 8.13 -0.64 26.79
CA LYS A 42 8.09 -2.00 26.26
C LYS A 42 8.98 -2.16 25.02
N PHE A 43 9.08 -1.13 24.17
CA PHE A 43 9.96 -1.20 23.00
C PHE A 43 11.43 -1.07 23.38
N LEU A 44 11.75 -0.22 24.35
CA LEU A 44 13.11 -0.08 24.87
C LEU A 44 13.60 -1.39 25.50
N SER A 45 12.75 -2.11 26.25
CA SER A 45 13.14 -3.41 26.83
C SER A 45 13.42 -4.50 25.79
N VAL A 46 12.92 -4.36 24.55
CA VAL A 46 13.26 -5.24 23.43
C VAL A 46 14.57 -4.82 22.75
N ILE A 47 14.87 -3.52 22.70
CA ILE A 47 16.09 -2.97 22.06
C ILE A 47 17.31 -3.13 22.96
N GLU A 48 17.17 -2.91 24.26
CA GLU A 48 18.26 -2.89 25.24
C GLU A 48 19.14 -4.14 25.21
N PRO A 49 18.61 -5.39 25.13
CA PRO A 49 19.46 -6.57 25.05
C PRO A 49 20.39 -6.61 23.84
N PHE A 50 20.01 -6.00 22.70
CA PHE A 50 20.88 -5.87 21.54
C PHE A 50 21.97 -4.86 21.78
N VAL A 51 21.61 -3.68 22.28
CA VAL A 51 22.52 -2.56 22.52
C VAL A 51 23.56 -2.92 23.58
N SER A 52 23.13 -3.45 24.72
CA SER A 52 24.00 -3.92 25.82
C SER A 52 24.97 -5.01 25.37
N ALA A 53 24.63 -5.80 24.34
CA ALA A 53 25.49 -6.84 23.79
C ALA A 53 26.33 -6.38 22.60
N GLY A 54 26.25 -5.11 22.18
CA GLY A 54 26.91 -4.61 20.98
C GLY A 54 26.45 -5.31 19.69
N LYS A 55 25.20 -5.78 19.64
CA LYS A 55 24.64 -6.54 18.51
C LYS A 55 23.66 -5.70 17.71
N GLN A 56 23.63 -5.96 16.40
CA GLN A 56 22.66 -5.36 15.50
C GLN A 56 21.22 -5.55 15.98
N VAL A 57 20.45 -4.46 16.06
CA VAL A 57 19.02 -4.48 16.43
C VAL A 57 18.23 -5.18 15.34
N LYS A 58 17.41 -6.16 15.73
CA LYS A 58 16.58 -6.94 14.80
C LYS A 58 15.12 -6.52 14.88
N MET A 59 14.52 -6.26 13.72
CA MET A 59 13.12 -5.88 13.58
C MET A 59 12.38 -6.86 12.68
N ALA A 60 11.09 -7.09 12.94
CA ALA A 60 10.23 -7.97 12.16
C ALA A 60 8.99 -7.21 11.68
N LEU A 61 8.70 -7.26 10.37
CA LEU A 61 7.55 -6.60 9.75
C LEU A 61 6.75 -7.59 8.89
N PRO A 62 5.61 -8.09 9.40
CA PRO A 62 4.54 -8.67 8.59
C PRO A 62 4.03 -7.70 7.51
N ALA A 63 4.36 -7.94 6.24
CA ALA A 63 4.03 -7.03 5.14
C ALA A 63 4.35 -7.63 3.75
N PHE A 64 3.97 -6.89 2.70
CA PHE A 64 4.23 -7.22 1.29
C PHE A 64 3.68 -8.60 0.87
N PRO A 65 2.35 -8.79 0.95
CA PRO A 65 1.71 -10.06 0.58
C PRO A 65 1.69 -10.30 -0.94
N PHE A 66 1.07 -9.36 -1.66
CA PHE A 66 0.74 -9.37 -3.09
C PHE A 66 0.05 -8.04 -3.43
N LYS A 67 -0.04 -7.64 -4.70
CA LYS A 67 -0.88 -6.50 -5.16
C LYS A 67 -2.38 -6.80 -5.00
N SER A 68 -3.15 -5.76 -4.72
CA SER A 68 -4.62 -5.78 -4.69
C SER A 68 -5.25 -6.52 -5.88
N ALA A 69 -6.34 -7.24 -5.64
CA ALA A 69 -7.16 -7.85 -6.69
C ALA A 69 -7.81 -6.81 -7.63
N ASN A 70 -7.97 -5.56 -7.15
CA ASN A 70 -8.57 -4.47 -7.90
C ASN A 70 -7.55 -3.82 -8.87
N LYS A 71 -7.31 -4.51 -9.98
CA LYS A 71 -6.48 -4.04 -11.11
C LYS A 71 -7.19 -3.01 -12.00
N VAL A 72 -8.50 -2.80 -11.77
CA VAL A 72 -9.30 -1.84 -12.53
C VAL A 72 -9.09 -0.41 -12.01
N TYR A 73 -8.93 -0.26 -10.68
CA TYR A 73 -8.91 1.06 -10.04
C TYR A 73 -7.75 1.26 -9.05
N LYS A 74 -7.30 0.24 -8.31
CA LYS A 74 -6.33 0.47 -7.22
C LYS A 74 -4.86 0.41 -7.65
N VAL A 75 -4.49 -0.60 -8.44
CA VAL A 75 -3.08 -0.93 -8.73
C VAL A 75 -2.82 -1.09 -10.23
N LEU A 76 -1.56 -0.96 -10.64
CA LEU A 76 -1.13 -1.04 -12.06
C LEU A 76 -1.03 -2.48 -12.58
N GLY A 77 -0.85 -3.47 -11.70
CA GLY A 77 -0.65 -4.86 -12.09
C GLY A 77 -0.53 -5.80 -10.89
N THR A 78 0.01 -7.00 -11.12
CA THR A 78 0.21 -8.04 -10.08
C THR A 78 1.57 -7.98 -9.41
N LEU A 79 2.56 -7.36 -10.06
CA LEU A 79 3.95 -7.33 -9.60
C LEU A 79 4.25 -6.03 -8.84
N PRO A 80 5.27 -6.02 -7.97
CA PRO A 80 5.79 -4.79 -7.36
C PRO A 80 6.10 -3.73 -8.42
N ASP A 81 5.75 -2.49 -8.10
CA ASP A 81 6.02 -1.31 -8.93
C ASP A 81 6.79 -0.26 -8.11
N LYS A 82 6.83 1.00 -8.56
CA LYS A 82 7.57 2.07 -7.86
C LYS A 82 7.11 2.24 -6.41
N ALA A 83 5.85 1.93 -6.08
CA ALA A 83 5.37 2.06 -4.73
C ALA A 83 6.11 1.10 -3.77
N GLU A 84 6.34 -0.15 -4.18
CA GLU A 84 7.15 -1.08 -3.40
C GLU A 84 8.62 -0.68 -3.32
N GLU A 85 9.19 -0.14 -4.40
CA GLU A 85 10.57 0.37 -4.40
C GLU A 85 10.75 1.47 -3.34
N LEU A 86 9.89 2.50 -3.35
CA LEU A 86 9.92 3.60 -2.38
C LEU A 86 9.69 3.11 -0.95
N ALA A 87 8.84 2.09 -0.77
CA ALA A 87 8.59 1.53 0.55
C ALA A 87 9.78 0.75 1.09
N LEU A 88 10.45 -0.05 0.25
CA LEU A 88 11.67 -0.77 0.62
C LEU A 88 12.82 0.21 0.90
N ASP A 89 13.00 1.22 0.05
CA ASP A 89 14.01 2.26 0.24
C ASP A 89 13.81 2.98 1.58
N ARG A 90 12.58 3.41 1.87
CA ARG A 90 12.22 4.05 3.14
C ARG A 90 12.56 3.18 4.35
N LEU A 91 12.26 1.88 4.31
CA LEU A 91 12.57 0.94 5.40
C LEU A 91 14.07 0.68 5.54
N ASN A 92 14.78 0.62 4.41
CA ASN A 92 16.23 0.45 4.37
C ASN A 92 16.94 1.69 4.94
N ASP A 93 16.47 2.89 4.60
CA ASP A 93 16.98 4.15 5.11
C ASP A 93 16.75 4.32 6.61
N MET A 94 15.62 3.85 7.14
CA MET A 94 15.42 3.78 8.60
C MET A 94 16.55 2.98 9.27
N CYS A 95 16.95 1.85 8.70
CA CYS A 95 18.04 1.03 9.24
C CYS A 95 19.42 1.69 9.08
N LYS A 96 19.66 2.42 7.97
CA LYS A 96 20.88 3.21 7.78
C LYS A 96 21.01 4.30 8.82
N ARG A 97 19.93 5.06 9.06
CA ARG A 97 19.91 6.13 10.09
C ARG A 97 20.18 5.60 11.49
N ILE A 98 19.69 4.39 11.80
CA ILE A 98 20.04 3.72 13.08
C ILE A 98 21.54 3.45 13.15
N LYS A 99 22.18 3.06 12.04
CA LYS A 99 23.64 2.84 11.99
C LYS A 99 24.43 4.11 12.29
N ASP A 100 23.93 5.28 11.89
CA ASP A 100 24.61 6.56 12.13
C ASP A 100 24.71 6.92 13.63
N VAL A 101 23.80 6.37 14.46
CA VAL A 101 23.79 6.59 15.93
C VAL A 101 24.21 5.36 16.74
N TYR A 102 24.32 4.19 16.11
CA TYR A 102 24.66 2.92 16.73
C TYR A 102 25.41 2.03 15.73
N GLU A 103 26.72 1.85 15.90
CA GLU A 103 27.61 1.23 14.88
C GLU A 103 27.12 -0.14 14.34
N PRO A 104 26.67 -1.10 15.18
CA PRO A 104 26.13 -2.38 14.69
C PRO A 104 24.87 -2.23 13.82
N GLY A 105 24.20 -1.09 13.95
CA GLY A 105 23.03 -0.68 13.18
C GLY A 105 21.80 -1.54 13.46
N ALA A 106 20.92 -1.60 12.47
CA ALA A 106 19.72 -2.42 12.50
C ALA A 106 19.52 -3.21 11.21
N LYS A 107 18.69 -4.25 11.31
CA LYS A 107 18.26 -5.09 10.19
C LYS A 107 16.79 -5.43 10.34
N LEU A 108 16.06 -5.29 9.24
CA LEU A 108 14.62 -5.52 9.18
C LEU A 108 14.33 -6.79 8.40
N THR A 109 13.62 -7.73 9.01
CA THR A 109 13.06 -8.89 8.32
C THR A 109 11.62 -8.62 7.91
N ILE A 110 11.36 -8.53 6.61
CA ILE A 110 10.02 -8.51 6.04
C ILE A 110 9.50 -9.95 6.01
N ILE A 111 8.38 -10.19 6.67
CA ILE A 111 7.73 -11.50 6.74
C ILE A 111 6.50 -11.44 5.84
N SER A 112 6.58 -12.09 4.67
CA SER A 112 5.46 -12.08 3.73
C SER A 112 4.30 -12.91 4.27
N ASP A 113 3.15 -12.25 4.40
CA ASP A 113 1.87 -12.80 4.81
C ASP A 113 0.98 -13.18 3.62
N GLY A 114 1.54 -13.15 2.40
CA GLY A 114 0.81 -13.42 1.15
C GLY A 114 0.08 -14.77 1.17
N LEU A 115 0.80 -15.87 1.36
CA LEU A 115 0.17 -17.19 1.38
C LEU A 115 -0.81 -17.40 2.55
N VAL A 116 -0.77 -16.56 3.59
CA VAL A 116 -1.72 -16.65 4.70
C VAL A 116 -3.12 -16.23 4.25
N TYR A 117 -3.21 -15.26 3.34
CA TYR A 117 -4.47 -14.58 2.99
C TYR A 117 -4.88 -14.67 1.53
N ASN A 118 -3.99 -15.05 0.61
CA ASN A 118 -4.21 -14.89 -0.82
C ASN A 118 -5.48 -15.60 -1.34
N ASP A 119 -5.74 -16.81 -0.86
CA ASP A 119 -6.94 -17.60 -1.18
C ASP A 119 -8.24 -16.93 -0.69
N LEU A 120 -8.22 -16.28 0.49
CA LEU A 120 -9.35 -15.48 0.98
C LEU A 120 -9.63 -14.30 0.05
N LEU A 121 -8.60 -13.72 -0.55
CA LEU A 121 -8.72 -12.51 -1.39
C LEU A 121 -8.81 -12.81 -2.89
N GLY A 122 -8.94 -14.08 -3.28
CA GLY A 122 -9.00 -14.49 -4.69
C GLY A 122 -7.71 -14.27 -5.46
N ILE A 123 -6.57 -14.16 -4.78
CA ILE A 123 -5.25 -13.99 -5.37
C ILE A 123 -4.60 -15.37 -5.57
N PRO A 124 -4.20 -15.75 -6.80
CA PRO A 124 -3.55 -17.03 -7.05
C PRO A 124 -2.24 -17.21 -6.27
N ASP A 125 -1.94 -18.45 -5.86
CA ASP A 125 -0.66 -18.80 -5.22
C ASP A 125 0.54 -18.43 -6.09
N ARG A 126 0.40 -18.60 -7.42
CA ARG A 126 1.41 -18.22 -8.41
C ARG A 126 1.67 -16.71 -8.48
N ASP A 127 0.63 -15.89 -8.33
CA ASP A 127 0.75 -14.43 -8.29
C ASP A 127 1.50 -14.00 -7.02
N THR A 128 1.21 -14.65 -5.89
CA THR A 128 1.91 -14.42 -4.62
C THR A 128 3.39 -14.79 -4.71
N TRP A 129 3.71 -15.94 -5.32
CA TRP A 129 5.09 -16.34 -5.61
C TRP A 129 5.81 -15.29 -6.48
N SER A 130 5.19 -14.91 -7.59
CA SER A 130 5.77 -13.98 -8.57
C SER A 130 6.00 -12.59 -7.97
N TYR A 131 5.06 -12.09 -7.17
CA TYR A 131 5.21 -10.84 -6.43
C TYR A 131 6.40 -10.89 -5.47
N GLY A 132 6.49 -11.96 -4.67
CA GLY A 132 7.59 -12.13 -3.72
C GLY A 132 8.97 -12.26 -4.38
N GLU A 133 9.07 -13.02 -5.47
CA GLU A 133 10.33 -13.13 -6.24
C GLU A 133 10.73 -11.78 -6.84
N ALA A 134 9.79 -11.06 -7.46
CA ALA A 134 10.06 -9.73 -8.00
C ALA A 134 10.48 -8.72 -6.92
N LEU A 135 9.88 -8.78 -5.73
CA LEU A 135 10.22 -7.92 -4.60
C LEU A 135 11.65 -8.16 -4.09
N ARG A 136 12.03 -9.44 -3.93
CA ARG A 136 13.40 -9.81 -3.54
C ARG A 136 14.43 -9.39 -4.59
N LYS A 137 14.10 -9.60 -5.87
CA LYS A 137 14.95 -9.17 -6.99
C LYS A 137 15.14 -7.64 -6.98
N MET A 138 14.06 -6.88 -6.84
CA MET A 138 14.10 -5.41 -6.73
C MET A 138 14.98 -4.96 -5.57
N SER A 139 14.83 -5.58 -4.39
CA SER A 139 15.65 -5.27 -3.21
C SER A 139 17.15 -5.46 -3.47
N ALA A 140 17.51 -6.56 -4.14
CA ALA A 140 18.89 -6.84 -4.52
C ALA A 140 19.43 -5.86 -5.57
N GLU A 141 18.66 -5.57 -6.63
CA GLU A 141 19.05 -4.65 -7.70
C GLU A 141 19.24 -3.21 -7.21
N LYS A 142 18.45 -2.78 -6.22
CA LYS A 142 18.53 -1.44 -5.61
C LYS A 142 19.51 -1.34 -4.46
N GLY A 143 20.12 -2.46 -4.03
CA GLY A 143 21.10 -2.48 -2.96
C GLY A 143 20.51 -2.21 -1.56
N PHE A 144 19.27 -2.64 -1.30
CA PHE A 144 18.64 -2.50 0.02
C PHE A 144 19.17 -3.55 1.02
N SER A 145 20.45 -3.40 1.41
CA SER A 145 21.21 -4.38 2.18
C SER A 145 20.76 -4.60 3.64
N HIS A 146 19.93 -3.71 4.18
CA HIS A 146 19.42 -3.79 5.56
C HIS A 146 18.12 -4.59 5.69
N ILE A 147 17.59 -5.11 4.57
CA ILE A 147 16.33 -5.84 4.52
C ILE A 147 16.59 -7.34 4.27
N ASP A 148 16.09 -8.17 5.17
CA ASP A 148 15.94 -9.62 4.96
C ASP A 148 14.48 -9.96 4.63
N PHE A 149 14.27 -11.13 4.02
CA PHE A 149 12.94 -11.63 3.71
C PHE A 149 12.72 -13.02 4.32
N SER A 150 11.58 -13.18 4.98
CA SER A 150 11.03 -14.45 5.43
C SER A 150 9.69 -14.71 4.74
N ARG A 151 9.44 -15.96 4.38
CA ARG A 151 8.21 -16.43 3.75
C ARG A 151 7.53 -17.45 4.64
N LEU A 152 6.30 -17.82 4.29
CA LEU A 152 5.55 -18.82 5.05
C LEU A 152 6.29 -20.18 5.19
N LYS A 153 7.12 -20.57 4.19
CA LYS A 153 7.97 -21.77 4.28
C LYS A 153 8.97 -21.71 5.44
N ASP A 154 9.43 -20.51 5.81
CA ASP A 154 10.44 -20.29 6.86
C ASP A 154 9.78 -20.33 8.25
N LEU A 155 8.44 -20.31 8.30
CA LEU A 155 7.62 -20.45 9.51
C LEU A 155 6.96 -21.82 9.63
N ALA A 156 6.92 -22.58 8.53
CA ALA A 156 6.19 -23.84 8.39
C ALA A 156 7.11 -24.94 7.86
N ASN A 157 7.79 -25.64 8.77
CA ASN A 157 8.60 -26.81 8.43
C ASN A 157 7.79 -28.11 8.55
N PHE A 158 7.94 -29.02 7.58
CA PHE A 158 7.33 -30.34 7.60
C PHE A 158 8.16 -31.35 6.79
N PRO A 159 8.09 -32.66 7.11
CA PRO A 159 8.86 -33.69 6.42
C PRO A 159 8.62 -33.70 4.91
N GLY A 160 9.70 -33.88 4.13
CA GLY A 160 9.63 -33.98 2.67
C GLY A 160 9.56 -32.64 1.94
N LEU A 161 9.61 -31.51 2.64
CA LEU A 161 9.74 -30.19 2.00
C LEU A 161 11.15 -30.03 1.40
N PRO A 162 11.27 -29.73 0.09
CA PRO A 162 12.57 -29.45 -0.51
C PRO A 162 13.24 -28.23 0.13
N GLU A 163 14.56 -28.30 0.36
CA GLU A 163 15.36 -27.20 0.91
C GLU A 163 15.23 -25.93 0.05
N LYS A 164 15.38 -26.11 -1.27
CA LYS A 164 15.18 -25.06 -2.27
C LYS A 164 13.86 -25.27 -3.00
N LEU A 165 12.93 -24.34 -2.78
CA LEU A 165 11.66 -24.31 -3.50
C LEU A 165 11.79 -23.47 -4.76
N GLN A 166 11.41 -24.06 -5.88
CA GLN A 166 11.09 -23.38 -7.14
C GLN A 166 9.57 -23.12 -7.21
N GLU A 167 9.14 -22.34 -8.19
CA GLU A 167 7.72 -21.95 -8.39
C GLU A 167 6.75 -23.12 -8.23
N ILE A 168 6.91 -24.20 -9.01
CA ILE A 168 6.02 -25.36 -8.99
C ILE A 168 5.95 -25.98 -7.59
N SER A 169 7.12 -26.23 -6.97
CA SER A 169 7.18 -26.85 -5.64
C SER A 169 6.63 -25.94 -4.53
N TYR A 170 6.77 -24.62 -4.67
CA TYR A 170 6.24 -23.66 -3.70
C TYR A 170 4.71 -23.60 -3.79
N VAL A 171 4.18 -23.45 -5.01
CA VAL A 171 2.75 -23.40 -5.28
C VAL A 171 2.07 -24.71 -4.86
N ALA A 172 2.65 -25.86 -5.21
CA ALA A 172 2.12 -27.16 -4.81
C ALA A 172 2.05 -27.36 -3.28
N ASN A 173 2.88 -26.65 -2.51
CA ASN A 173 2.90 -26.72 -1.05
C ASN A 173 2.20 -25.55 -0.35
N ALA A 174 1.59 -24.61 -1.08
CA ALA A 174 0.98 -23.43 -0.50
C ALA A 174 -0.06 -23.75 0.58
N THR A 175 -0.93 -24.72 0.32
CA THR A 175 -1.91 -25.23 1.29
C THR A 175 -1.27 -25.94 2.47
N ASN A 176 -0.18 -26.67 2.28
CA ASN A 176 0.54 -27.32 3.37
C ASN A 176 1.15 -26.29 4.32
N PHE A 177 1.74 -25.21 3.80
CA PHE A 177 2.25 -24.11 4.64
C PHE A 177 1.14 -23.49 5.50
N ARG A 178 -0.01 -23.15 4.90
CA ARG A 178 -1.16 -22.62 5.64
C ARG A 178 -1.61 -23.58 6.73
N ARG A 179 -1.79 -24.87 6.39
CA ARG A 179 -2.24 -25.89 7.33
C ARG A 179 -1.30 -26.03 8.53
N VAL A 180 0.00 -26.04 8.32
CA VAL A 180 0.98 -26.15 9.42
C VAL A 180 0.87 -24.96 10.36
N ILE A 181 0.76 -23.74 9.84
CA ILE A 181 0.64 -22.52 10.65
C ILE A 181 -0.66 -22.51 11.44
N LEU A 182 -1.77 -22.82 10.78
CA LEU A 182 -3.10 -22.85 11.41
C LEU A 182 -3.19 -23.94 12.49
N ASN A 183 -2.66 -25.14 12.24
CA ASN A 183 -2.73 -26.22 13.21
C ASN A 183 -1.81 -25.97 14.42
N LYS A 184 -0.64 -25.35 14.22
CA LYS A 184 0.34 -25.14 15.29
C LYS A 184 0.04 -23.90 16.14
N HIS A 185 -0.47 -22.84 15.53
CA HIS A 185 -0.61 -21.53 16.17
C HIS A 185 -2.03 -20.98 16.17
N GLY A 186 -2.97 -21.63 15.48
CA GLY A 186 -4.38 -21.26 15.49
C GLY A 186 -5.07 -21.60 16.80
N ASN A 187 -6.28 -21.07 16.95
CA ASN A 187 -7.18 -21.38 18.04
C ASN A 187 -8.55 -21.66 17.43
N GLU A 188 -9.00 -22.92 17.49
CA GLU A 188 -10.30 -23.34 16.93
C GLU A 188 -11.47 -22.77 17.73
N ASP A 189 -11.25 -22.46 19.00
CA ASP A 189 -12.27 -21.93 19.93
C ASP A 189 -12.28 -20.39 19.97
N ILE A 190 -11.59 -19.71 19.05
CA ILE A 190 -11.52 -18.25 19.04
C ILE A 190 -12.91 -17.63 18.75
N ASP A 191 -13.47 -16.95 19.76
CA ASP A 191 -14.62 -16.07 19.55
C ASP A 191 -14.14 -14.74 18.97
N ILE A 192 -14.08 -14.69 17.63
CA ILE A 192 -13.59 -13.49 16.93
C ILE A 192 -14.50 -12.28 17.13
N ASP A 193 -15.80 -12.47 17.38
CA ASP A 193 -16.72 -11.36 17.65
C ASP A 193 -16.45 -10.76 19.04
N HIS A 194 -16.20 -11.61 20.03
CA HIS A 194 -15.74 -11.17 21.34
C HIS A 194 -14.42 -10.41 21.25
N GLU A 195 -13.41 -10.96 20.56
CA GLU A 195 -12.11 -10.30 20.36
C GLU A 195 -12.24 -8.92 19.69
N ILE A 196 -13.08 -8.79 18.66
CA ILE A 196 -13.34 -7.49 18.01
C ILE A 196 -14.02 -6.51 18.99
N ALA A 197 -14.85 -7.01 19.91
CA ALA A 197 -15.55 -6.17 20.88
C ALA A 197 -14.64 -5.69 22.02
N THR A 198 -13.74 -6.54 22.51
CA THR A 198 -12.99 -6.31 23.75
C THR A 198 -11.52 -5.96 23.55
N ASN A 199 -10.91 -6.29 22.41
CA ASN A 199 -9.51 -5.98 22.11
C ASN A 199 -9.39 -4.78 21.14
N PRO A 200 -8.89 -3.61 21.60
CA PRO A 200 -8.77 -2.42 20.76
C PRO A 200 -7.93 -2.62 19.50
N ASP A 201 -6.83 -3.37 19.57
CA ASP A 201 -5.94 -3.63 18.43
C ASP A 201 -6.61 -4.52 17.38
N THR A 202 -7.32 -5.57 17.83
CA THR A 202 -8.12 -6.43 16.95
C THR A 202 -9.23 -5.62 16.27
N LYS A 203 -9.93 -4.78 17.02
CA LYS A 203 -10.99 -3.89 16.50
C LYS A 203 -10.45 -2.93 15.43
N LEU A 204 -9.32 -2.26 15.70
CA LEU A 204 -8.70 -1.35 14.73
C LEU A 204 -8.32 -2.08 13.44
N THR A 205 -7.75 -3.28 13.56
CA THR A 205 -7.39 -4.12 12.41
C THR A 205 -8.63 -4.54 11.61
N TYR A 206 -9.69 -4.98 12.30
CA TYR A 206 -10.99 -5.32 11.69
C TYR A 206 -11.60 -4.18 10.89
N LEU A 207 -11.63 -2.97 11.47
CA LEU A 207 -12.16 -1.78 10.79
C LEU A 207 -11.33 -1.41 9.55
N GLY A 208 -10.01 -1.57 9.64
CA GLY A 208 -9.10 -1.44 8.50
C GLY A 208 -9.44 -2.44 7.38
N TYR A 209 -9.53 -3.74 7.71
CA TYR A 209 -9.88 -4.79 6.74
C TYR A 209 -11.20 -4.49 6.04
N ARG A 210 -12.26 -4.17 6.78
CA ARG A 210 -13.56 -3.83 6.19
C ARG A 210 -13.44 -2.72 5.15
N ARG A 211 -12.70 -1.65 5.46
CA ARG A 211 -12.55 -0.50 4.56
C ARG A 211 -11.84 -0.86 3.26
N PHE A 212 -10.74 -1.61 3.33
CA PHE A 212 -9.95 -1.93 2.14
C PHE A 212 -10.57 -3.05 1.31
N LEU A 213 -11.11 -4.09 1.95
CA LEU A 213 -11.75 -5.23 1.29
C LEU A 213 -12.98 -4.82 0.47
N GLU A 214 -13.77 -3.85 0.93
CA GLU A 214 -14.90 -3.32 0.16
C GLU A 214 -14.47 -2.81 -1.22
N SER A 215 -13.28 -2.23 -1.35
CA SER A 215 -12.76 -1.76 -2.64
C SER A 215 -11.96 -2.84 -3.38
N ASP A 216 -11.22 -3.70 -2.67
CA ASP A 216 -10.39 -4.75 -3.28
C ASP A 216 -11.22 -5.81 -4.00
N LEU A 217 -12.35 -6.20 -3.41
CA LEU A 217 -13.14 -7.33 -3.88
C LEU A 217 -14.19 -6.97 -4.93
N GLN A 218 -14.47 -5.68 -5.14
CA GLN A 218 -15.67 -5.23 -5.88
C GLN A 218 -15.69 -5.68 -7.36
N TYR A 219 -14.52 -5.92 -7.96
CA TYR A 219 -14.43 -6.35 -9.36
C TYR A 219 -14.29 -7.87 -9.53
N ILE A 220 -13.92 -8.59 -8.47
CA ILE A 220 -13.85 -10.06 -8.48
C ILE A 220 -15.12 -10.71 -7.90
N PHE A 221 -15.86 -9.98 -7.06
CA PHE A 221 -17.17 -10.36 -6.53
C PHE A 221 -18.19 -9.22 -6.77
N PRO A 222 -18.55 -8.93 -8.03
CA PRO A 222 -19.37 -7.77 -8.35
C PRO A 222 -20.77 -7.82 -7.73
N VAL A 223 -21.29 -6.64 -7.42
CA VAL A 223 -22.71 -6.41 -7.09
C VAL A 223 -23.51 -6.48 -8.41
N GLY A 224 -24.65 -7.15 -8.39
CA GLY A 224 -25.46 -7.39 -9.58
C GLY A 224 -26.70 -8.22 -9.24
N GLU A 225 -27.31 -8.83 -10.25
CA GLU A 225 -28.59 -9.57 -10.11
C GLU A 225 -28.55 -10.67 -9.02
N GLY A 226 -27.37 -11.25 -8.75
CA GLY A 226 -27.17 -12.26 -7.70
C GLY A 226 -26.60 -11.76 -6.37
N ARG A 227 -26.24 -10.47 -6.24
CA ARG A 227 -25.60 -9.92 -5.03
C ARG A 227 -25.97 -8.47 -4.82
N THR A 228 -26.69 -8.19 -3.74
CA THR A 228 -27.02 -6.81 -3.32
C THR A 228 -25.82 -6.13 -2.66
N ASN A 229 -25.83 -4.79 -2.58
CA ASN A 229 -24.80 -4.02 -1.87
C ASN A 229 -24.70 -4.41 -0.38
N ASN A 230 -25.85 -4.60 0.28
CA ASN A 230 -25.89 -5.05 1.68
C ASN A 230 -25.36 -6.48 1.83
N GLY A 231 -25.68 -7.38 0.89
CA GLY A 231 -25.12 -8.72 0.83
C GLY A 231 -23.60 -8.69 0.69
N TYR A 232 -23.08 -7.89 -0.24
CA TYR A 232 -21.65 -7.68 -0.43
C TYR A 232 -20.95 -7.20 0.85
N LYS A 233 -21.48 -6.16 1.51
CA LYS A 233 -20.91 -5.65 2.77
C LYS A 233 -20.93 -6.68 3.90
N ARG A 234 -21.93 -7.56 3.94
CA ARG A 234 -21.98 -8.66 4.91
C ARG A 234 -20.89 -9.70 4.60
N ASP A 235 -20.71 -10.07 3.35
CA ASP A 235 -19.70 -11.04 2.93
C ASP A 235 -18.27 -10.49 3.15
N VAL A 236 -18.05 -9.20 2.92
CA VAL A 236 -16.79 -8.50 3.27
C VAL A 236 -16.50 -8.56 4.77
N LYS A 237 -17.52 -8.36 5.63
CA LYS A 237 -17.36 -8.49 7.09
C LYS A 237 -16.98 -9.92 7.49
N TYR A 238 -17.62 -10.92 6.87
CA TYR A 238 -17.28 -12.33 7.09
C TYR A 238 -15.80 -12.58 6.73
N LEU A 239 -15.36 -12.11 5.56
CA LEU A 239 -13.98 -12.30 5.13
C LEU A 239 -12.98 -11.57 6.04
N ALA A 240 -13.29 -10.36 6.48
CA ALA A 240 -12.47 -9.62 7.44
C ALA A 240 -12.27 -10.39 8.75
N LYS A 241 -13.31 -11.11 9.24
CA LYS A 241 -13.19 -12.00 10.41
C LYS A 241 -12.29 -13.20 10.12
N GLN A 242 -12.43 -13.84 8.96
CA GLN A 242 -11.57 -14.95 8.56
C GLN A 242 -10.10 -14.52 8.47
N MET A 243 -9.83 -13.31 7.98
CA MET A 243 -8.47 -12.75 7.98
C MET A 243 -7.93 -12.57 9.40
N LEU A 244 -8.73 -12.09 10.37
CA LEU A 244 -8.26 -11.95 11.75
C LEU A 244 -7.94 -13.31 12.39
N ILE A 245 -8.76 -14.32 12.15
CA ILE A 245 -8.53 -15.68 12.65
C ILE A 245 -7.20 -16.23 12.11
N ARG A 246 -6.96 -16.11 10.80
CA ARG A 246 -5.66 -16.52 10.23
C ARG A 246 -4.51 -15.64 10.70
N GLY A 247 -4.76 -14.35 10.90
CA GLY A 247 -3.81 -13.39 11.43
C GLY A 247 -3.37 -13.68 12.86
N TYR A 248 -4.25 -14.25 13.69
CA TYR A 248 -3.91 -14.75 15.01
C TYR A 248 -2.84 -15.85 14.92
N ALA A 249 -3.10 -16.89 14.11
CA ALA A 249 -2.16 -17.98 13.92
C ALA A 249 -0.82 -17.50 13.34
N PHE A 250 -0.88 -16.61 12.35
CA PHE A 250 0.31 -16.06 11.73
C PHE A 250 1.13 -15.18 12.69
N ALA A 251 0.48 -14.38 13.55
CA ALA A 251 1.16 -13.63 14.60
C ALA A 251 1.85 -14.56 15.61
N GLY A 252 1.22 -15.68 15.97
CA GLY A 252 1.83 -16.72 16.79
C GLY A 252 3.08 -17.33 16.15
N ALA A 253 3.01 -17.68 14.86
CA ALA A 253 4.15 -18.19 14.11
C ALA A 253 5.30 -17.18 13.99
N CYS A 254 4.99 -15.90 13.76
CA CYS A 254 5.99 -14.84 13.74
C CYS A 254 6.68 -14.69 15.11
N LYS A 255 5.90 -14.76 16.21
CA LYS A 255 6.45 -14.67 17.57
C LYS A 255 7.36 -15.86 17.90
N ASP A 256 7.00 -17.05 17.46
CA ASP A 256 7.82 -18.27 17.65
C ASP A 256 9.14 -18.20 16.86
N ALA A 257 9.08 -17.73 15.61
CA ALA A 257 10.27 -17.62 14.75
C ALA A 257 11.18 -16.43 15.08
N PHE A 258 10.61 -15.32 15.59
CA PHE A 258 11.32 -14.06 15.84
C PHE A 258 11.04 -13.51 17.26
N PRO A 259 11.31 -14.29 18.33
CA PRO A 259 10.83 -13.99 19.68
C PRO A 259 11.42 -12.72 20.28
N ASN A 260 12.62 -12.33 19.84
CA ASN A 260 13.37 -11.18 20.38
C ASN A 260 13.37 -9.97 19.43
N TYR A 261 12.64 -10.03 18.31
CA TYR A 261 12.67 -8.95 17.33
C TYR A 261 11.72 -7.83 17.74
N LEU A 262 12.13 -6.58 17.52
CA LEU A 262 11.21 -5.45 17.65
C LEU A 262 10.11 -5.58 16.58
N ARG A 263 8.86 -5.74 17.04
CA ARG A 263 7.72 -5.99 16.18
C ARG A 263 7.20 -4.71 15.55
N LEU A 264 7.30 -4.63 14.23
CA LEU A 264 6.68 -3.60 13.42
C LEU A 264 5.36 -4.12 12.82
N SER A 265 4.51 -3.22 12.33
CA SER A 265 3.19 -3.52 11.80
C SER A 265 2.77 -2.50 10.75
N ILE A 266 1.99 -2.92 9.74
CA ILE A 266 1.31 -2.01 8.81
C ILE A 266 -0.12 -1.65 9.24
N HIS A 267 -0.62 -2.31 10.29
CA HIS A 267 -1.92 -2.02 10.89
C HIS A 267 -1.78 -1.06 12.06
N ASN A 268 -2.80 -0.22 12.23
CA ASN A 268 -2.96 0.63 13.40
C ASN A 268 -2.89 -0.19 14.70
N SER A 269 -2.37 0.46 15.75
CA SER A 269 -2.28 -0.11 17.08
C SER A 269 -2.50 0.96 18.14
N ILE A 270 -2.82 0.53 19.37
CA ILE A 270 -2.72 1.33 20.58
C ILE A 270 -1.27 1.51 21.06
N GLY A 271 -0.29 0.91 20.37
CA GLY A 271 1.13 1.15 20.59
C GLY A 271 1.77 0.26 21.65
N GLU A 272 1.07 -0.75 22.18
CA GLU A 272 1.61 -1.54 23.29
C GLU A 272 2.54 -2.69 22.88
N HIS A 273 2.33 -3.30 21.72
CA HIS A 273 2.99 -4.56 21.34
C HIS A 273 3.62 -4.54 19.95
N LYS A 274 3.36 -3.49 19.17
CA LYS A 274 3.85 -3.33 17.80
C LYS A 274 3.93 -1.85 17.45
N VAL A 275 4.97 -1.47 16.71
CA VAL A 275 5.08 -0.12 16.15
C VAL A 275 4.38 -0.11 14.79
N SER A 276 3.37 0.74 14.63
CA SER A 276 2.65 0.88 13.36
C SER A 276 3.45 1.77 12.42
N MET A 277 3.75 1.31 11.20
CA MET A 277 4.65 1.96 10.25
C MET A 277 3.90 2.58 9.07
N SER A 278 4.36 3.74 8.62
CA SER A 278 3.97 4.32 7.32
C SER A 278 5.00 3.93 6.27
N LEU A 279 4.66 2.96 5.41
CA LEU A 279 5.59 2.46 4.40
C LEU A 279 5.82 3.43 3.24
N LEU A 280 4.85 4.30 2.98
CA LEU A 280 5.00 5.40 2.03
C LEU A 280 5.05 6.71 2.81
N ASN A 281 5.88 7.65 2.35
CA ASN A 281 5.86 9.02 2.83
C ASN A 281 4.65 9.74 2.21
N THR A 282 3.49 9.61 2.83
CA THR A 282 2.23 10.10 2.24
C THR A 282 1.32 10.71 3.30
N LYS A 283 0.65 11.79 2.90
CA LYS A 283 -0.43 12.42 3.68
C LYS A 283 -1.79 11.76 3.42
N THR A 284 -1.88 10.85 2.45
CA THR A 284 -3.14 10.19 2.07
C THR A 284 -3.43 8.95 2.92
N GLY A 285 -4.63 8.37 2.75
CA GLY A 285 -5.00 7.08 3.35
C GLY A 285 -4.19 5.87 2.86
N PHE A 286 -3.43 5.99 1.77
CA PHE A 286 -2.83 4.86 1.05
C PHE A 286 -1.37 4.61 1.45
N THR A 287 -1.15 4.07 2.64
CA THR A 287 0.20 3.88 3.19
C THR A 287 0.86 2.54 2.90
N THR A 288 0.14 1.59 2.28
CA THR A 288 0.68 0.28 1.91
C THR A 288 0.79 0.18 0.39
N PRO A 289 1.97 -0.12 -0.16
CA PRO A 289 2.24 0.02 -1.60
C PRO A 289 1.47 -0.98 -2.47
N TRP A 290 1.02 -2.08 -1.89
CA TRP A 290 0.24 -3.08 -2.60
C TRP A 290 -1.24 -2.72 -2.79
N HIS A 291 -1.70 -1.60 -2.22
CA HIS A 291 -3.09 -1.13 -2.32
C HIS A 291 -3.24 0.18 -3.11
N CYS A 292 -2.18 0.68 -3.74
CA CYS A 292 -2.18 1.95 -4.45
C CYS A 292 -1.12 1.98 -5.56
N SER A 293 -1.01 3.15 -6.19
CA SER A 293 0.12 3.57 -7.00
C SER A 293 0.71 4.86 -6.43
N VAL A 294 1.84 5.29 -6.98
CA VAL A 294 2.49 6.55 -6.62
C VAL A 294 2.60 7.47 -7.82
N ALA A 295 2.64 8.78 -7.56
CA ALA A 295 2.95 9.79 -8.55
C ALA A 295 4.10 10.68 -8.08
N LEU A 296 5.01 11.02 -9.01
CA LEU A 296 6.06 12.01 -8.83
C LEU A 296 5.52 13.37 -9.26
N LEU A 297 5.49 14.32 -8.33
CA LEU A 297 5.07 15.70 -8.58
C LEU A 297 6.19 16.51 -9.23
N ALA A 298 5.85 17.66 -9.82
CA ALA A 298 6.80 18.54 -10.49
C ALA A 298 7.87 19.12 -9.54
N ASP A 299 7.57 19.20 -8.24
CA ASP A 299 8.50 19.63 -7.18
C ASP A 299 9.41 18.51 -6.65
N GLY A 300 9.24 17.28 -7.16
CA GLY A 300 10.00 16.10 -6.75
C GLY A 300 9.39 15.33 -5.57
N GLU A 301 8.27 15.77 -5.00
CA GLU A 301 7.57 15.01 -3.96
C GLU A 301 6.85 13.79 -4.54
N TRP A 302 6.76 12.71 -3.74
CA TRP A 302 5.98 11.54 -4.06
C TRP A 302 4.64 11.57 -3.33
N ILE A 303 3.55 11.32 -4.06
CA ILE A 303 2.21 11.12 -3.49
C ILE A 303 1.67 9.74 -3.83
N SER A 304 0.74 9.23 -3.02
CA SER A 304 0.13 7.92 -3.22
C SER A 304 -1.39 8.02 -3.33
N ALA A 305 -1.98 7.34 -4.32
CA ALA A 305 -3.42 7.25 -4.51
C ALA A 305 -3.77 5.98 -5.29
N PRO A 306 -5.05 5.57 -5.38
CA PRO A 306 -5.47 4.56 -6.34
C PRO A 306 -5.04 4.96 -7.75
N MET A 307 -4.54 3.99 -8.52
CA MET A 307 -4.17 4.16 -9.92
C MET A 307 -5.24 4.90 -10.75
N GLY A 308 -6.53 4.63 -10.50
CA GLY A 308 -7.63 5.24 -11.21
C GLY A 308 -7.84 6.73 -10.93
N ASP A 309 -7.33 7.26 -9.81
CA ASP A 309 -7.38 8.69 -9.52
C ASP A 309 -6.36 9.44 -10.38
N PHE A 310 -5.13 8.92 -10.48
CA PHE A 310 -4.12 9.49 -11.37
C PHE A 310 -4.51 9.38 -12.84
N LYS A 311 -5.14 8.27 -13.27
CA LYS A 311 -5.62 8.14 -14.66
C LYS A 311 -6.70 9.14 -15.05
N LYS A 312 -7.52 9.60 -14.10
CA LYS A 312 -8.61 10.55 -14.37
C LYS A 312 -8.12 11.99 -14.44
N ASP A 313 -6.99 12.28 -13.82
CA ASP A 313 -6.43 13.62 -13.75
C ASP A 313 -5.46 13.84 -14.94
N PRO A 314 -5.78 14.74 -15.89
CA PRO A 314 -5.00 14.93 -17.12
C PRO A 314 -3.58 15.45 -16.86
N LYS A 315 -3.30 15.96 -15.66
CA LYS A 315 -1.97 16.43 -15.28
C LYS A 315 -0.96 15.30 -15.11
N PHE A 316 -1.42 14.07 -14.92
CA PHE A 316 -0.54 12.92 -14.76
C PHE A 316 -0.42 12.12 -16.05
N GLU A 317 0.75 11.52 -16.24
CA GLU A 317 1.00 10.48 -17.23
C GLU A 317 1.64 9.26 -16.60
N VAL A 318 1.42 8.08 -17.20
CA VAL A 318 2.02 6.85 -16.70
C VAL A 318 3.45 6.72 -17.22
N VAL A 319 4.37 6.47 -16.31
CA VAL A 319 5.77 6.17 -16.63
C VAL A 319 5.96 4.66 -16.68
N PHE A 320 6.65 4.20 -17.73
CA PHE A 320 6.99 2.80 -17.92
C PHE A 320 8.45 2.54 -17.55
N GLU A 321 8.68 1.51 -16.74
CA GLU A 321 10.02 0.99 -16.45
C GLU A 321 10.08 -0.48 -16.90
N ASN A 322 11.12 -0.84 -17.65
CA ASN A 322 11.28 -2.20 -18.19
C ASN A 322 10.04 -2.70 -18.96
N GLY A 323 9.44 -1.81 -19.77
CA GLY A 323 8.26 -2.13 -20.59
C GLY A 323 6.96 -2.32 -19.82
N ARG A 324 6.91 -1.98 -18.53
CA ARG A 324 5.71 -2.13 -17.67
C ARG A 324 5.36 -0.80 -16.99
N PRO A 325 4.07 -0.50 -16.78
CA PRO A 325 3.69 0.70 -16.04
C PRO A 325 4.22 0.61 -14.60
N SER A 326 4.87 1.67 -14.13
CA SER A 326 5.56 1.69 -12.82
C SER A 326 4.99 2.74 -11.87
N TYR A 327 4.78 3.97 -12.34
CA TYR A 327 4.24 5.07 -11.55
C TYR A 327 3.61 6.13 -12.45
N PHE A 328 3.11 7.21 -11.86
CA PHE A 328 2.62 8.38 -12.58
C PHE A 328 3.55 9.58 -12.40
N GLN A 329 3.63 10.47 -13.38
CA GLN A 329 4.42 11.69 -13.26
C GLN A 329 3.55 12.89 -13.63
N GLU A 330 3.66 13.96 -12.84
CA GLU A 330 3.03 15.24 -13.16
C GLU A 330 3.75 15.85 -14.36
N LYS A 331 2.98 16.21 -15.40
CA LYS A 331 3.49 16.87 -16.60
C LYS A 331 3.98 18.24 -16.22
N THR A 332 5.24 18.53 -16.50
CA THR A 332 5.77 19.89 -16.45
C THR A 332 5.13 20.69 -17.60
N VAL A 333 4.41 21.77 -17.28
CA VAL A 333 3.96 22.71 -18.31
C VAL A 333 5.22 23.38 -18.86
N GLU A 334 5.57 23.09 -20.12
CA GLU A 334 6.56 23.89 -20.84
C GLU A 334 6.00 25.31 -20.95
N PHE A 335 6.53 26.22 -20.13
CA PHE A 335 6.31 27.64 -20.31
C PHE A 335 7.11 28.03 -21.54
N PHE A 336 6.48 28.09 -22.71
CA PHE A 336 7.03 28.83 -23.83
C PHE A 336 6.83 30.31 -23.51
N PRO A 337 7.89 31.07 -23.15
CA PRO A 337 7.76 32.52 -23.13
C PRO A 337 7.34 32.94 -24.53
N ASN A 338 6.22 33.64 -24.62
CA ASN A 338 5.62 34.10 -25.87
C ASN A 338 6.72 34.60 -26.81
N ALA A 339 6.77 34.02 -28.01
CA ALA A 339 7.52 34.59 -29.11
C ALA A 339 7.14 36.07 -29.21
N GLU A 340 8.13 36.95 -29.12
CA GLU A 340 7.97 38.36 -29.43
C GLU A 340 7.36 38.42 -30.83
N VAL A 341 6.10 38.82 -30.90
CA VAL A 341 5.48 39.20 -32.16
C VAL A 341 6.13 40.53 -32.52
N GLU A 342 7.19 40.49 -33.33
CA GLU A 342 7.67 41.67 -34.06
C GLU A 342 6.52 42.14 -34.95
N ILE A 343 5.83 43.18 -34.51
CA ILE A 343 4.87 43.90 -35.35
C ILE A 343 5.72 44.77 -36.29
N GLU A 344 5.95 44.26 -37.50
CA GLU A 344 6.49 45.04 -38.60
C GLU A 344 5.46 46.10 -39.00
N THR A 345 5.71 47.36 -38.63
CA THR A 345 4.87 48.50 -39.01
C THR A 345 5.16 48.88 -40.46
N CYS A 346 4.31 48.42 -41.38
CA CYS A 346 4.30 48.92 -42.75
C CYS A 346 3.59 50.29 -42.79
N ALA A 347 4.35 51.35 -43.01
CA ALA A 347 3.84 52.69 -43.23
C ALA A 347 3.39 52.89 -44.69
N SER A 348 2.15 53.33 -44.89
CA SER A 348 1.77 54.19 -46.03
C SER A 348 0.39 54.84 -45.81
N SER A 349 0.40 56.19 -45.85
CA SER A 349 -0.61 57.17 -46.36
C SER A 349 -2.06 56.68 -46.61
N SER A 350 -3.16 57.37 -46.28
CA SER A 350 -3.42 58.81 -46.14
C SER A 350 -4.85 59.06 -45.60
N VAL A 351 -4.97 59.95 -44.60
CA VAL A 351 -5.80 61.17 -44.46
C VAL A 351 -7.36 61.12 -44.64
N ASP A 352 -8.02 61.80 -43.67
CA ASP A 352 -9.43 62.29 -43.54
C ASP A 352 -10.49 61.28 -43.00
N ASP A 353 -11.33 61.55 -41.97
CA ASP A 353 -11.58 62.73 -41.12
C ASP A 353 -12.60 62.36 -39.98
N ILE A 354 -12.72 63.23 -38.95
CA ILE A 354 -13.84 63.42 -37.98
C ILE A 354 -13.81 62.75 -36.57
N GLU A 355 -13.49 63.62 -35.61
CA GLU A 355 -14.07 63.93 -34.27
C GLU A 355 -14.75 62.90 -33.33
N GLU A 356 -14.30 63.00 -32.06
CA GLU A 356 -15.08 63.30 -30.82
C GLU A 356 -14.94 62.33 -29.63
N GLU A 357 -14.25 62.84 -28.60
CA GLU A 357 -14.50 62.77 -27.15
C GLU A 357 -14.99 61.48 -26.45
N LYS A 358 -14.18 61.01 -25.48
CA LYS A 358 -14.41 61.05 -24.00
C LYS A 358 -13.89 59.82 -23.25
N HIS A 359 -13.23 60.13 -22.14
CA HIS A 359 -12.90 59.27 -21.01
C HIS A 359 -14.00 58.27 -20.64
N ILE A 360 -13.62 57.08 -20.13
CA ILE A 360 -14.02 56.62 -18.77
C ILE A 360 -13.26 55.34 -18.39
N ALA A 361 -13.01 55.28 -17.09
CA ALA A 361 -12.25 54.33 -16.32
C ALA A 361 -12.79 52.89 -16.28
N ILE A 362 -11.83 52.01 -16.05
CA ILE A 362 -11.86 50.78 -15.25
C ILE A 362 -12.99 50.77 -14.19
N THR A 363 -13.78 49.69 -14.11
CA THR A 363 -13.91 48.82 -12.91
C THR A 363 -14.93 47.68 -13.10
N LYS A 364 -14.41 46.47 -12.92
CA LYS A 364 -14.94 45.21 -12.32
C LYS A 364 -16.43 44.82 -12.35
N THR A 365 -16.58 43.49 -12.28
CA THR A 365 -17.68 42.66 -11.72
C THR A 365 -18.94 42.60 -12.59
N ALA A 366 -19.63 41.48 -12.78
CA ALA A 366 -19.88 40.37 -11.88
C ALA A 366 -20.32 39.09 -12.65
N SER A 367 -20.22 37.96 -11.95
CA SER A 367 -20.99 36.71 -12.10
C SER A 367 -22.36 36.79 -12.77
N PHE A 368 -22.76 35.75 -13.52
CA PHE A 368 -24.06 35.11 -13.27
C PHE A 368 -24.16 33.68 -13.80
N GLN A 369 -24.93 32.88 -13.04
CA GLN A 369 -25.30 31.50 -13.27
C GLN A 369 -26.35 31.35 -14.39
N GLY A 370 -26.26 30.20 -15.06
CA GLY A 370 -27.33 29.34 -15.58
C GLY A 370 -28.68 29.90 -16.03
N SER A 371 -29.07 29.52 -17.24
CA SER A 371 -30.48 29.20 -17.53
C SER A 371 -30.60 28.05 -18.54
N ARG A 372 -31.55 27.15 -18.24
CA ARG A 372 -32.02 26.03 -19.06
C ARG A 372 -32.76 26.55 -20.29
N PHE A 373 -32.67 25.83 -21.41
CA PHE A 373 -33.77 25.71 -22.36
C PHE A 373 -34.01 24.24 -22.71
N ILE A 374 -35.29 23.86 -22.75
CA ILE A 374 -35.85 22.54 -23.07
C ILE A 374 -36.61 22.66 -24.40
N ARG A 375 -36.41 21.70 -25.32
CA ARG A 375 -37.42 20.93 -26.11
C ARG A 375 -36.67 20.14 -27.20
N LYS A 376 -36.70 18.79 -27.22
CA LYS A 376 -37.73 17.87 -27.79
C LYS A 376 -38.05 18.22 -29.25
N ASP A 377 -38.12 17.33 -30.23
CA ASP A 377 -37.99 15.87 -30.40
C ASP A 377 -37.68 15.69 -31.91
N HIS A 378 -37.10 14.57 -32.36
CA HIS A 378 -37.53 13.88 -33.60
C HIS A 378 -36.82 12.52 -33.74
N GLU A 379 -37.65 11.51 -33.97
CA GLU A 379 -37.36 10.07 -34.12
C GLU A 379 -36.77 9.67 -35.49
N HIS A 380 -36.43 8.36 -35.60
CA HIS A 380 -36.24 7.51 -36.79
C HIS A 380 -34.81 7.59 -37.44
N VAL A 381 -34.09 6.52 -37.83
CA VAL A 381 -34.48 5.12 -38.14
C VAL A 381 -33.25 4.19 -38.40
N LEU A 382 -33.46 2.87 -38.21
CA LEU A 382 -32.84 1.66 -38.83
C LEU A 382 -31.39 1.20 -38.53
N ARG A 383 -31.28 0.16 -37.68
CA ARG A 383 -31.09 -1.30 -38.00
C ARG A 383 -30.27 -1.73 -39.24
N VAL A 384 -29.45 -2.80 -39.06
CA VAL A 384 -28.94 -3.88 -39.99
C VAL A 384 -27.40 -3.94 -40.05
N TRP A 385 -26.61 -5.05 -39.94
CA TRP A 385 -26.72 -6.53 -39.82
C TRP A 385 -25.29 -7.09 -39.47
N ARG A 386 -25.10 -8.20 -38.73
CA ARG A 386 -24.84 -9.62 -39.15
C ARG A 386 -24.51 -10.43 -37.86
N PHE A 387 -25.13 -11.53 -37.41
CA PHE A 387 -25.29 -12.93 -37.92
C PHE A 387 -23.97 -13.58 -38.39
N PHE A 388 -23.54 -14.81 -38.08
CA PHE A 388 -23.98 -16.08 -37.42
C PHE A 388 -22.67 -16.70 -36.85
N VAL A 389 -22.63 -17.59 -35.85
CA VAL A 389 -22.81 -19.05 -35.94
C VAL A 389 -23.19 -19.59 -34.56
N GLY A 390 -24.26 -20.38 -34.50
CA GLY A 390 -24.63 -21.18 -33.35
C GLY A 390 -24.15 -22.62 -33.48
N PHE A 391 -24.10 -23.32 -32.34
CA PHE A 391 -24.29 -24.77 -32.30
C PHE A 391 -25.14 -25.10 -31.07
N LYS A 392 -26.29 -25.73 -31.32
CA LYS A 392 -27.07 -26.49 -30.34
C LYS A 392 -26.45 -27.88 -30.25
N SER A 393 -26.46 -28.47 -29.07
CA SER A 393 -26.82 -29.89 -28.93
C SER A 393 -27.50 -30.11 -27.57
N ASN A 394 -28.60 -30.85 -27.62
CA ASN A 394 -29.42 -31.30 -26.49
C ASN A 394 -29.09 -32.76 -26.16
N ALA A 395 -29.35 -33.12 -24.89
CA ALA A 395 -29.62 -34.47 -24.32
C ALA A 395 -28.43 -35.45 -24.32
N VAL A 396 -28.20 -36.29 -23.31
CA VAL A 396 -29.03 -37.20 -22.47
C VAL A 396 -28.23 -37.38 -21.14
N GLU A 397 -28.73 -37.52 -19.90
CA GLU A 397 -29.62 -38.53 -19.29
C GLU A 397 -29.85 -38.18 -17.79
N LEU A 398 -30.95 -38.73 -17.23
CA LEU A 398 -31.52 -38.66 -15.87
C LEU A 398 -32.45 -37.48 -15.54
#